data_AF-A0A729KXG7-F1
#
_entry.id   AF-A0A729KXG7-F1
#
_cell.length_a   1.000
_cell.length_b   1.000
_cell.length_c   1.000
_cell.angle_alpha   90.00
_cell.angle_beta   90.00
_cell.angle_gamma   90.00
#
_symmetry.space_group_name_H-M   'P 1'
#
loop_
_entity.id
_entity.type
_entity.pdbx_description
1 polymer ?
#
loop_
_entity_poly.entity_id
_entity_poly.type
_entity_poly.pdbx_seq_one_letter_code
_entity_poly.pdbx_strand_id
1 'polypeptide(L)'
;MRSLADFEFNNAPLCDGMILASEMIRLDFPTQFVYDELERLVSLAQEEISQLLSQDEQLEKLLALFYGEWGFTDSRGVYRLSDALWLDKVLKKRQGSAVSLGAILLWIANRLDLPLVPVIFPTQLILRIESLEGEMWLINPFNGETLDEHTLEVWLKGNISPVAELFNEDLDEADNAEVIRKLLDTLKSSLMEERQMELALRVSEALLQFNPEDPYEIRDRGLIYAQLECEHVALTDLSYFVEQCPEDPISEMIRAQINTIAHKQIVLH
;
A
#
# COMPACT_ATOMS: atom_id res chain seq x y z
N MET A 1 -2.06 7.62 21.11
CA MET A 1 -1.84 7.24 19.70
C MET A 1 -1.88 8.50 18.87
N ARG A 2 -0.94 8.67 17.94
CA ARG A 2 -1.02 9.73 16.93
C ARG A 2 -2.13 9.35 15.94
N SER A 3 -2.89 10.32 15.46
CA SER A 3 -3.91 10.15 14.42
C SER A 3 -3.25 10.14 13.04
N LEU A 4 -3.82 9.43 12.05
CA LEU A 4 -3.35 9.55 10.65
C LEU A 4 -3.66 10.94 10.10
N ALA A 5 -4.76 11.56 10.52
CA ALA A 5 -5.17 12.89 10.07
C ALA A 5 -4.16 14.00 10.43
N ASP A 6 -3.40 13.80 11.52
CA ASP A 6 -2.42 14.79 12.01
C ASP A 6 -0.98 14.45 11.59
N PHE A 7 -0.77 13.34 10.88
CA PHE A 7 0.57 12.88 10.49
C PHE A 7 0.98 13.49 9.15
N GLU A 8 2.12 14.20 9.14
CA GLU A 8 2.68 14.80 7.93
C GLU A 8 3.41 13.73 7.08
N PHE A 9 2.65 12.90 6.35
CA PHE A 9 3.19 11.78 5.58
C PHE A 9 4.32 12.17 4.62
N ASN A 10 4.19 13.31 3.93
CA ASN A 10 5.17 13.75 2.95
C ASN A 10 6.45 14.35 3.59
N ASN A 11 6.44 14.59 4.90
CA ASN A 11 7.59 15.07 5.67
C ASN A 11 8.25 13.98 6.53
N ALA A 12 7.83 12.73 6.37
CA ALA A 12 8.35 11.58 7.09
C ALA A 12 8.68 10.43 6.13
N PRO A 13 9.63 9.54 6.48
CA PRO A 13 9.85 8.30 5.74
C PRO A 13 8.57 7.50 5.53
N LEU A 14 8.39 6.91 4.35
CA LEU A 14 7.20 6.12 4.01
C LEU A 14 6.92 4.99 5.03
N CYS A 15 7.97 4.31 5.51
CA CYS A 15 7.81 3.26 6.54
C CYS A 15 7.22 3.79 7.84
N ASP A 16 7.47 5.03 8.24
CA ASP A 16 6.86 5.59 9.46
C ASP A 16 5.34 5.70 9.32
N GLY A 17 4.87 6.14 8.14
CA GLY A 17 3.44 6.15 7.81
C GLY A 17 2.83 4.74 7.81
N MET A 18 3.55 3.75 7.25
CA MET A 18 3.11 2.35 7.23
C MET A 18 3.04 1.74 8.64
N ILE A 19 4.03 2.04 9.49
CA ILE A 19 4.08 1.60 10.88
C ILE A 19 2.91 2.20 11.66
N LEU A 20 2.70 3.51 11.57
CA LEU A 20 1.60 4.19 12.24
C LEU A 20 0.23 3.62 11.83
N ALA A 21 0.01 3.43 10.52
CA ALA A 21 -1.22 2.83 10.03
C ALA A 21 -1.39 1.39 10.55
N SER A 22 -0.31 0.61 10.58
CA SER A 22 -0.34 -0.77 11.08
C SER A 22 -0.66 -0.86 12.57
N GLU A 23 -0.12 0.04 13.40
CA GLU A 23 -0.43 0.12 14.84
C GLU A 23 -1.92 0.40 15.11
N MET A 24 -2.55 1.20 14.26
CA MET A 24 -3.96 1.53 14.39
C MET A 24 -4.87 0.36 14.01
N ILE A 25 -4.45 -0.45 13.04
CA ILE A 25 -5.23 -1.58 12.57
C ILE A 25 -5.00 -2.81 13.47
N ARG A 26 -3.75 -3.10 13.82
CA ARG A 26 -3.34 -4.30 14.56
C ARG A 26 -2.79 -3.96 15.94
N LEU A 27 -3.51 -4.40 16.97
CA LEU A 27 -3.08 -4.23 18.37
C LEU A 27 -1.81 -5.03 18.70
N ASP A 28 -1.53 -6.08 17.95
CA ASP A 28 -0.36 -6.95 18.11
C ASP A 28 0.82 -6.54 17.21
N PHE A 29 0.73 -5.40 16.52
CA PHE A 29 1.77 -4.96 15.60
C PHE A 29 3.08 -4.69 16.35
N PRO A 30 4.19 -5.36 16.00
CA PRO A 30 5.42 -5.30 16.78
C PRO A 30 6.30 -4.13 16.32
N THR A 31 5.89 -2.89 16.60
CA THR A 31 6.55 -1.65 16.13
C THR A 31 8.05 -1.63 16.37
N GLN A 32 8.49 -1.95 17.60
CA GLN A 32 9.92 -1.93 17.93
C GLN A 32 10.72 -2.92 17.09
N PHE A 33 10.19 -4.13 16.86
CA PHE A 33 10.84 -5.12 16.01
C PHE A 33 11.01 -4.61 14.57
N VAL A 34 10.00 -3.92 14.03
CA VAL A 34 10.06 -3.38 12.66
C VAL A 34 11.16 -2.33 12.56
N TYR A 35 11.22 -1.37 13.49
CA TYR A 35 12.30 -0.38 13.51
C TYR A 35 13.69 -1.00 13.68
N ASP A 36 13.84 -1.92 14.64
CA ASP A 36 15.12 -2.60 14.90
C ASP A 36 15.63 -3.33 13.65
N GLU A 37 14.73 -4.00 12.92
CA GLU A 37 15.08 -4.74 11.72
C GLU A 37 15.38 -3.82 10.52
N LEU A 38 14.66 -2.70 10.38
CA LEU A 38 14.97 -1.67 9.37
C LEU A 38 16.35 -1.06 9.61
N GLU A 39 16.65 -0.65 10.85
CA GLU A 39 17.96 -0.08 11.20
C GLU A 39 19.09 -1.11 11.13
N ARG A 40 18.80 -2.40 11.38
CA ARG A 40 19.75 -3.49 11.12
C ARG A 40 20.12 -3.59 9.64
N LEU A 41 19.15 -3.50 8.74
CA LEU A 41 19.41 -3.52 7.28
C LEU A 41 20.22 -2.29 6.84
N VAL A 42 19.93 -1.10 7.38
CA VAL A 42 20.72 0.11 7.15
C VAL A 42 22.17 -0.09 7.58
N SER A 43 22.39 -0.64 8.78
CA SER A 43 23.74 -0.88 9.30
C SER A 43 24.52 -1.86 8.41
N LEU A 44 23.89 -2.95 7.98
CA LEU A 44 24.50 -3.90 7.03
C LEU A 44 24.84 -3.25 5.70
N ALA A 45 23.95 -2.40 5.17
CA ALA A 45 24.19 -1.68 3.94
C ALA A 45 25.40 -0.73 4.07
N GLN A 46 25.50 0.01 5.18
CA GLN A 46 26.60 0.95 5.46
C GLN A 46 27.94 0.25 5.68
N GLU A 47 27.94 -0.98 6.21
CA GLU A 47 29.16 -1.79 6.35
C GLU A 47 29.69 -2.28 5.00
N GLU A 48 28.80 -2.64 4.09
CA GLU A 48 29.17 -3.19 2.79
C GLU A 48 29.38 -2.11 1.71
N ILE A 49 28.60 -1.04 1.72
CA ILE A 49 28.59 -0.03 0.66
C ILE A 49 29.57 1.10 1.02
N SER A 50 30.67 1.17 0.28
CA SER A 50 31.66 2.23 0.45
C SER A 50 31.14 3.57 -0.06
N GLN A 51 31.26 4.62 0.76
CA GLN A 51 30.94 6.00 0.37
C GLN A 51 31.87 6.58 -0.71
N LEU A 52 32.94 5.87 -1.07
CA LEU A 52 33.84 6.27 -2.17
C LEU A 52 33.30 5.90 -3.56
N LEU A 53 32.27 5.04 -3.61
CA LEU A 53 31.60 4.64 -4.85
C LEU A 53 30.70 5.76 -5.36
N SER A 54 30.45 5.80 -6.67
CA SER A 54 29.42 6.68 -7.25
C SER A 54 28.03 6.31 -6.73
N GLN A 55 27.05 7.22 -6.83
CA GLN A 55 25.67 6.92 -6.41
C GLN A 55 25.09 5.70 -7.15
N ASP A 56 25.40 5.56 -8.44
CA ASP A 56 24.96 4.42 -9.25
C ASP A 56 25.59 3.11 -8.75
N GLU A 57 26.91 3.10 -8.48
CA GLU A 57 27.61 1.93 -7.94
C GLU A 57 27.10 1.55 -6.54
N GLN A 58 26.80 2.54 -5.70
CA GLN A 58 26.20 2.31 -4.38
C GLN A 58 24.81 1.69 -4.50
N LEU A 59 24.01 2.17 -5.44
CA LEU A 59 22.67 1.66 -5.69
C LEU A 59 22.69 0.24 -6.26
N GLU A 60 23.51 -0.03 -7.26
CA GLU A 60 23.69 -1.39 -7.80
C GLU A 60 24.07 -2.37 -6.68
N LYS A 61 24.98 -1.96 -5.79
CA LYS A 61 25.37 -2.77 -4.63
C LYS A 61 24.20 -2.94 -3.65
N LEU A 62 23.42 -1.89 -3.38
CA LEU A 62 22.22 -1.99 -2.54
C LEU A 62 21.20 -2.97 -3.12
N LEU A 63 20.93 -2.91 -4.43
CA LEU A 63 19.99 -3.83 -5.09
C LEU A 63 20.51 -5.28 -5.03
N ALA A 64 21.81 -5.49 -5.25
CA ALA A 64 22.44 -6.81 -5.13
C ALA A 64 22.32 -7.37 -3.71
N LEU A 65 22.53 -6.55 -2.69
CA LEU A 65 22.33 -6.95 -1.29
C LEU A 65 20.85 -7.27 -1.02
N PHE A 66 19.94 -6.39 -1.43
CA PHE A 66 18.51 -6.49 -1.11
C PHE A 66 17.86 -7.73 -1.74
N TYR A 67 17.99 -7.90 -3.05
CA TYR A 67 17.33 -8.99 -3.79
C TYR A 67 18.17 -10.27 -3.82
N GLY A 68 19.49 -10.18 -3.75
CA GLY A 68 20.40 -11.31 -3.77
C GLY A 68 20.68 -11.88 -2.37
N GLU A 69 21.46 -11.14 -1.57
CA GLU A 69 21.98 -11.65 -0.30
C GLU A 69 20.93 -11.73 0.81
N TRP A 70 20.07 -10.72 0.92
CA TRP A 70 18.99 -10.69 1.92
C TRP A 70 17.72 -11.40 1.46
N GLY A 71 17.65 -11.74 0.17
CA GLY A 71 16.62 -12.59 -0.42
C GLY A 71 15.23 -11.99 -0.45
N PHE A 72 15.11 -10.65 -0.46
CA PHE A 72 13.81 -10.02 -0.67
C PHE A 72 13.30 -10.29 -2.08
N THR A 73 12.03 -10.67 -2.19
CA THR A 73 11.42 -11.04 -3.46
C THR A 73 9.91 -10.85 -3.43
N ASP A 74 9.26 -11.08 -4.57
CA ASP A 74 7.82 -10.96 -4.73
C ASP A 74 7.01 -11.94 -3.87
N SER A 75 5.72 -11.67 -3.78
CA SER A 75 4.76 -12.48 -3.03
C SER A 75 4.28 -13.72 -3.80
N ARG A 76 5.04 -14.23 -4.79
CA ARG A 76 4.62 -15.44 -5.52
C ARG A 76 4.50 -16.63 -4.56
N GLY A 77 3.29 -17.20 -4.50
CA GLY A 77 2.99 -18.33 -3.62
C GLY A 77 2.57 -17.95 -2.19
N VAL A 78 2.37 -16.66 -1.89
CA VAL A 78 1.82 -16.22 -0.61
C VAL A 78 0.33 -16.60 -0.53
N TYR A 79 -0.04 -17.36 0.50
CA TYR A 79 -1.41 -17.82 0.72
C TYR A 79 -2.38 -16.71 1.19
N ARG A 80 -1.85 -15.64 1.80
CA ARG A 80 -2.59 -14.48 2.30
C ARG A 80 -1.96 -13.20 1.78
N LEU A 81 -2.61 -12.53 0.82
CA LEU A 81 -2.09 -11.31 0.21
C LEU A 81 -1.84 -10.21 1.24
N SER A 82 -2.60 -10.17 2.33
CA SER A 82 -2.38 -9.22 3.43
C SER A 82 -1.00 -9.39 4.09
N ASP A 83 -0.46 -10.62 4.19
CA ASP A 83 0.88 -10.88 4.74
C ASP A 83 2.00 -10.24 3.91
N ALA A 84 1.77 -9.97 2.63
CA ALA A 84 2.72 -9.29 1.75
C ALA A 84 2.69 -7.75 1.89
N LEU A 85 1.81 -7.21 2.74
CA LEU A 85 1.66 -5.75 2.96
C LEU A 85 2.17 -5.33 4.34
N TRP A 86 2.07 -6.22 5.33
CA TRP A 86 2.52 -5.95 6.69
C TRP A 86 4.04 -5.97 6.82
N LEU A 87 4.67 -4.84 7.16
CA LEU A 87 6.14 -4.75 7.29
C LEU A 87 6.73 -5.80 8.24
N ASP A 88 6.08 -6.10 9.38
CA ASP A 88 6.56 -7.13 10.31
C ASP A 88 6.59 -8.53 9.70
N LYS A 89 5.69 -8.83 8.76
CA LYS A 89 5.64 -10.10 8.04
C LYS A 89 6.62 -10.11 6.88
N VAL A 90 6.68 -9.03 6.11
CA VAL A 90 7.59 -8.88 4.96
C VAL A 90 9.04 -8.95 5.41
N LEU A 91 9.42 -8.25 6.48
CA LEU A 91 10.78 -8.31 7.03
C LEU A 91 11.17 -9.71 7.53
N LYS A 92 10.20 -10.49 8.07
CA LYS A 92 10.45 -11.87 8.53
C LYS A 92 10.54 -12.87 7.38
N LYS A 93 9.67 -12.75 6.39
CA LYS A 93 9.52 -13.71 5.28
C LYS A 93 10.36 -13.35 4.05
N ARG A 94 10.83 -12.11 3.96
CA ARG A 94 11.49 -11.52 2.79
C ARG A 94 10.65 -11.61 1.52
N GLN A 95 9.33 -11.63 1.68
CA GLN A 95 8.36 -11.69 0.58
C GLN A 95 7.33 -10.60 0.79
N GLY A 96 7.12 -9.76 -0.23
CA GLY A 96 6.25 -8.60 -0.11
C GLY A 96 5.62 -8.17 -1.43
N SER A 97 4.69 -7.23 -1.33
CA SER A 97 4.16 -6.48 -2.46
C SER A 97 5.16 -5.42 -2.93
N ALA A 98 4.95 -4.88 -4.12
CA ALA A 98 5.74 -3.77 -4.65
C ALA A 98 5.83 -2.59 -3.65
N VAL A 99 4.73 -2.22 -2.99
CA VAL A 99 4.72 -1.13 -2.02
C VAL A 99 5.52 -1.45 -0.76
N SER A 100 5.39 -2.66 -0.22
CA SER A 100 6.11 -3.03 1.01
C SER A 100 7.62 -3.20 0.80
N LEU A 101 8.02 -3.81 -0.32
CA LEU A 101 9.43 -3.96 -0.69
C LEU A 101 10.03 -2.60 -1.03
N GLY A 102 9.31 -1.81 -1.83
CA GLY A 102 9.70 -0.44 -2.18
C GLY A 102 9.91 0.44 -0.95
N ALA A 103 9.00 0.38 0.04
CA ALA A 103 9.14 1.15 1.27
C ALA A 103 10.39 0.78 2.07
N ILE A 104 10.69 -0.52 2.22
CA ILE A 104 11.92 -0.96 2.92
C ILE A 104 13.16 -0.51 2.14
N LEU A 105 13.17 -0.61 0.82
CA LEU A 105 14.29 -0.18 0.00
C LEU A 105 14.49 1.34 0.08
N LEU A 106 13.41 2.13 0.02
CA LEU A 106 13.42 3.59 0.21
C LEU A 106 13.96 3.98 1.59
N TRP A 107 13.60 3.25 2.64
CA TRP A 107 14.13 3.48 3.98
C TRP A 107 15.65 3.37 4.02
N ILE A 108 16.20 2.31 3.41
CA ILE A 108 17.65 2.08 3.39
C ILE A 108 18.34 3.11 2.49
N ALA A 109 17.81 3.33 1.28
CA ALA A 109 18.33 4.29 0.31
C ALA A 109 18.41 5.71 0.90
N ASN A 110 17.38 6.15 1.62
CA ASN A 110 17.37 7.45 2.28
C ASN A 110 18.51 7.59 3.32
N ARG A 111 18.87 6.52 4.05
CA ARG A 111 19.98 6.54 5.03
C ARG A 111 21.37 6.37 4.42
N LEU A 112 21.42 6.09 3.13
CA LEU A 112 22.64 6.09 2.32
C LEU A 112 22.73 7.35 1.44
N ASP A 113 21.83 8.33 1.63
CA ASP A 113 21.73 9.55 0.81
C ASP A 113 21.58 9.26 -0.70
N LEU A 114 20.90 8.15 -1.05
CA LEU A 114 20.58 7.78 -2.42
C LEU A 114 19.25 8.43 -2.85
N PRO A 115 19.17 9.05 -4.03
CA PRO A 115 18.01 9.82 -4.48
C PRO A 115 16.91 8.92 -5.07
N LEU A 116 16.40 7.98 -4.26
CA LEU A 116 15.35 7.04 -4.67
C LEU A 116 13.99 7.56 -4.21
N VAL A 117 13.03 7.64 -5.13
CA VAL A 117 11.67 8.13 -4.86
C VAL A 117 10.60 7.13 -5.30
N PRO A 118 9.45 7.06 -4.60
CA PRO A 118 8.32 6.25 -5.02
C PRO A 118 7.59 6.86 -6.22
N VAL A 119 7.07 6.01 -7.10
CA VAL A 119 6.19 6.38 -8.21
C VAL A 119 4.98 5.46 -8.18
N ILE A 120 3.77 6.05 -8.15
CA ILE A 120 2.52 5.31 -8.26
C ILE A 120 2.22 5.11 -9.73
N PHE A 121 2.74 4.02 -10.29
CA PHE A 121 2.40 3.62 -11.64
C PHE A 121 0.99 3.01 -11.66
N PRO A 122 0.21 3.15 -12.75
CA PRO A 122 -1.19 2.71 -12.78
C PRO A 122 -1.43 1.25 -12.38
N THR A 123 -0.45 0.37 -12.59
CA THR A 123 -0.57 -1.06 -12.23
C THR A 123 0.06 -1.42 -10.89
N GLN A 124 1.04 -0.65 -10.39
CA GLN A 124 1.79 -0.96 -9.16
C GLN A 124 2.68 0.21 -8.71
N LEU A 125 3.27 0.12 -7.51
CA LEU A 125 4.38 1.00 -7.15
C LEU A 125 5.63 0.63 -7.99
N ILE A 126 6.33 1.63 -8.52
CA ILE A 126 7.71 1.49 -9.02
C ILE A 126 8.61 2.49 -8.29
N LEU A 127 9.93 2.35 -8.43
CA LEU A 127 10.88 3.31 -7.86
C LEU A 127 11.60 4.03 -8.99
N ARG A 128 11.90 5.31 -8.78
CA ARG A 128 12.66 6.15 -9.71
C ARG A 128 13.86 6.71 -8.99
N ILE A 129 15.01 6.75 -9.66
CA ILE A 129 16.20 7.43 -9.16
C ILE A 129 16.25 8.81 -9.80
N GLU A 130 16.49 9.82 -8.97
CA GLU A 130 16.72 11.18 -9.42
C GLU A 130 18.22 11.39 -9.62
N SER A 131 18.74 10.98 -10.78
CA SER A 131 20.14 11.24 -11.14
C SER A 131 20.34 12.72 -11.48
N LEU A 132 21.48 13.27 -11.05
CA LEU A 132 21.92 14.62 -11.41
C LEU A 132 22.18 14.78 -12.91
N GLU A 133 22.39 13.69 -13.63
CA GLU A 133 22.68 13.67 -15.08
C GLU A 133 21.41 13.67 -15.95
N GLY A 134 20.22 13.62 -15.32
CA GLY A 134 18.93 13.68 -16.01
C GLY A 134 18.49 12.36 -16.64
N GLU A 135 19.25 11.27 -16.46
CA GLU A 135 18.82 9.93 -16.85
C GLU A 135 17.81 9.40 -15.84
N MET A 136 16.63 9.00 -16.34
CA MET A 136 15.59 8.39 -15.55
C MET A 136 15.84 6.89 -15.44
N TRP A 137 16.21 6.44 -14.25
CA TRP A 137 16.36 5.02 -13.98
C TRP A 137 15.19 4.54 -13.11
N LEU A 138 14.37 3.67 -13.70
CA LEU A 138 13.21 3.06 -13.08
C LEU A 138 13.52 1.65 -12.60
N ILE A 139 13.07 1.30 -11.40
CA ILE A 139 13.32 0.00 -10.76
C ILE A 139 11.99 -0.67 -10.40
N ASN A 140 11.90 -1.95 -10.73
CA ASN A 140 10.82 -2.82 -10.25
C ASN A 140 11.08 -3.24 -8.78
N PRO A 141 10.19 -2.89 -7.82
CA PRO A 141 10.40 -3.23 -6.42
C PRO A 141 10.33 -4.73 -6.11
N PHE A 142 9.86 -5.56 -7.04
CA PHE A 142 9.75 -7.00 -6.83
C PHE A 142 11.07 -7.75 -6.96
N ASN A 143 11.98 -7.25 -7.79
CA ASN A 143 13.19 -7.97 -8.16
C ASN A 143 14.41 -7.08 -8.43
N GLY A 144 14.27 -5.76 -8.38
CA GLY A 144 15.36 -4.81 -8.63
C GLY A 144 15.70 -4.64 -10.11
N GLU A 145 14.91 -5.21 -11.03
CA GLU A 145 15.15 -5.06 -12.47
C GLU A 145 14.89 -3.61 -12.92
N THR A 146 15.76 -3.14 -13.81
CA THR A 146 15.56 -1.87 -14.52
C THR A 146 14.35 -1.99 -15.44
N LEU A 147 13.48 -0.98 -15.39
CA LEU A 147 12.30 -0.89 -16.24
C LEU A 147 12.54 0.07 -17.40
N ASP A 148 12.18 -0.37 -18.60
CA ASP A 148 12.15 0.45 -19.79
C ASP A 148 10.71 0.83 -20.17
N GLU A 149 10.59 1.84 -21.03
CA GLU A 149 9.30 2.35 -21.52
C GLU A 149 8.43 1.24 -22.14
N HIS A 150 9.08 0.32 -22.88
CA HIS A 150 8.40 -0.79 -23.52
C HIS A 150 7.73 -1.73 -22.50
N THR A 151 8.43 -2.05 -21.41
CA THR A 151 7.91 -2.89 -20.32
C THR A 151 6.69 -2.24 -19.68
N LEU A 152 6.76 -0.94 -19.41
CA LEU A 152 5.65 -0.17 -18.82
C LEU A 152 4.43 -0.14 -19.73
N GLU A 153 4.61 0.10 -21.04
CA GLU A 153 3.51 0.04 -22.00
C GLU A 153 2.84 -1.34 -22.03
N VAL A 154 3.64 -2.42 -22.00
CA VAL A 154 3.11 -3.79 -21.98
C VAL A 154 2.29 -4.03 -20.72
N TRP A 155 2.72 -3.51 -19.56
CA TRP A 155 1.95 -3.61 -18.32
C TRP A 155 0.62 -2.87 -18.40
N LEU A 156 0.60 -1.64 -18.93
CA LEU A 156 -0.63 -0.86 -19.12
C LEU A 156 -1.60 -1.61 -20.05
N LYS A 157 -1.10 -2.08 -21.19
CA LYS A 157 -1.91 -2.79 -22.19
C LYS A 157 -2.46 -4.12 -21.67
N GLY A 158 -1.68 -4.82 -20.84
CA GLY A 158 -2.05 -6.11 -20.27
C GLY A 158 -3.00 -6.04 -19.07
N ASN A 159 -2.94 -4.98 -18.26
CA ASN A 159 -3.69 -4.89 -16.99
C ASN A 159 -4.82 -3.86 -16.99
N ILE A 160 -4.76 -2.85 -17.88
CA ILE A 160 -5.78 -1.78 -17.94
C ILE A 160 -6.64 -1.94 -19.18
N SER A 161 -6.05 -1.80 -20.36
CA SER A 161 -6.77 -1.89 -21.64
C SER A 161 -5.79 -1.99 -22.81
N PRO A 162 -6.09 -2.74 -23.89
CA PRO A 162 -5.22 -2.82 -25.07
C PRO A 162 -4.87 -1.48 -25.74
N VAL A 163 -5.63 -0.42 -25.45
CA VAL A 163 -5.43 0.95 -25.98
C VAL A 163 -4.87 1.92 -24.93
N ALA A 164 -4.46 1.44 -23.76
CA ALA A 164 -3.80 2.28 -22.77
C ALA A 164 -2.43 2.77 -23.28
N GLU A 165 -2.14 4.04 -23.01
CA GLU A 165 -0.91 4.73 -23.40
C GLU A 165 -0.15 5.14 -22.14
N LEU A 166 1.18 5.20 -22.23
CA LEU A 166 2.05 5.68 -21.16
C LEU A 166 2.15 7.21 -21.25
N PHE A 167 1.91 7.88 -20.14
CA PHE A 167 2.05 9.32 -20.01
C PHE A 167 3.23 9.67 -19.08
N ASN A 168 3.81 10.87 -19.26
CA ASN A 168 4.90 11.31 -18.38
C ASN A 168 4.43 11.46 -16.94
N GLU A 169 3.18 11.89 -16.73
CA GLU A 169 2.58 12.03 -15.41
C GLU A 169 2.47 10.69 -14.67
N ASP A 170 2.46 9.54 -15.39
CA ASP A 170 2.48 8.21 -14.75
C ASP A 170 3.82 7.91 -14.06
N LEU A 171 4.85 8.74 -14.29
CA LEU A 171 6.21 8.59 -13.78
C LEU A 171 6.61 9.67 -12.76
N ASP A 172 5.66 10.54 -12.39
CA ASP A 172 5.86 11.57 -11.38
C ASP A 172 6.11 10.95 -10.00
N GLU A 173 6.89 11.66 -9.17
CA GLU A 173 7.07 11.27 -7.78
C GLU A 173 5.72 11.24 -7.06
N ALA A 174 5.48 10.16 -6.33
CA ALA A 174 4.27 9.99 -5.56
C ALA A 174 4.39 10.59 -4.16
N ASP A 175 3.34 11.28 -3.73
CA ASP A 175 3.17 11.65 -2.34
C ASP A 175 3.08 10.41 -1.44
N ASN A 176 3.81 10.40 -0.33
CA ASN A 176 3.75 9.32 0.67
C ASN A 176 2.30 9.10 1.16
N ALA A 177 1.52 10.17 1.34
CA ALA A 177 0.11 10.06 1.71
C ALA A 177 -0.69 9.23 0.68
N GLU A 178 -0.43 9.42 -0.61
CA GLU A 178 -1.09 8.66 -1.66
C GLU A 178 -0.67 7.19 -1.65
N VAL A 179 0.63 6.91 -1.47
CA VAL A 179 1.16 5.55 -1.38
C VAL A 179 0.51 4.80 -0.21
N ILE A 180 0.38 5.45 0.95
CA ILE A 180 -0.27 4.86 2.13
C ILE A 180 -1.76 4.59 1.88
N ARG A 181 -2.49 5.50 1.24
CA ARG A 181 -3.91 5.23 0.90
C ARG A 181 -4.05 4.00 0.00
N LYS A 182 -3.24 3.90 -1.08
CA LYS A 182 -3.28 2.74 -1.98
C LYS A 182 -2.87 1.43 -1.31
N LEU A 183 -1.91 1.49 -0.40
CA LEU A 183 -1.54 0.37 0.47
C LEU A 183 -2.75 -0.09 1.29
N LEU A 184 -3.46 0.86 1.93
CA LEU A 184 -4.62 0.57 2.77
C LEU A 184 -5.80 0.04 1.94
N ASP A 185 -6.06 0.58 0.75
CA ASP A 185 -7.09 0.05 -0.15
C ASP A 185 -6.82 -1.40 -0.56
N THR A 186 -5.57 -1.70 -0.92
CA THR A 186 -5.13 -3.05 -1.27
C THR A 186 -5.25 -3.99 -0.07
N LEU A 187 -4.87 -3.51 1.12
CA LEU A 187 -4.95 -4.26 2.36
C LEU A 187 -6.39 -4.55 2.76
N LYS A 188 -7.29 -3.56 2.70
CA LYS A 188 -8.73 -3.71 2.96
C LYS A 188 -9.30 -4.81 2.09
N SER A 189 -9.07 -4.71 0.78
CA SER A 189 -9.57 -5.68 -0.21
C SER A 189 -9.03 -7.09 0.08
N SER A 190 -7.73 -7.22 0.34
CA SER A 190 -7.10 -8.50 0.70
C SER A 190 -7.70 -9.10 1.98
N LEU A 191 -7.92 -8.29 3.02
CA LEU A 191 -8.51 -8.74 4.27
C LEU A 191 -9.97 -9.17 4.11
N MET A 192 -10.76 -8.48 3.28
CA MET A 192 -12.12 -8.86 2.96
C MET A 192 -12.17 -10.22 2.23
N GLU A 193 -11.32 -10.42 1.23
CA GLU A 193 -11.19 -11.71 0.52
C GLU A 193 -10.77 -12.85 1.46
N GLU A 194 -9.85 -12.56 2.38
CA GLU A 194 -9.39 -13.48 3.43
C GLU A 194 -10.39 -13.66 4.59
N ARG A 195 -11.55 -13.00 4.52
CA ARG A 195 -12.61 -12.99 5.55
C ARG A 195 -12.20 -12.46 6.91
N GLN A 196 -11.18 -11.61 6.97
CA GLN A 196 -10.71 -10.93 8.17
C GLN A 196 -11.47 -9.59 8.35
N MET A 197 -12.79 -9.67 8.50
CA MET A 197 -13.69 -8.51 8.43
C MET A 197 -13.44 -7.47 9.52
N GLU A 198 -13.09 -7.89 10.74
CA GLU A 198 -12.75 -6.95 11.83
C GLU A 198 -11.50 -6.12 11.51
N LEU A 199 -10.50 -6.72 10.88
CA LEU A 199 -9.31 -5.99 10.47
C LEU A 199 -9.63 -5.09 9.27
N ALA A 200 -10.38 -5.59 8.28
CA ALA A 200 -10.84 -4.78 7.15
C ALA A 200 -11.63 -3.54 7.60
N LEU A 201 -12.48 -3.68 8.63
CA LEU A 201 -13.20 -2.56 9.23
C LEU A 201 -12.24 -1.50 9.77
N ARG A 202 -11.21 -1.90 10.51
CA ARG A 202 -10.19 -0.97 11.03
C ARG A 202 -9.38 -0.30 9.92
N VAL A 203 -9.12 -1.01 8.81
CA VAL A 203 -8.51 -0.39 7.63
C VAL A 203 -9.42 0.68 7.04
N SER A 204 -10.72 0.39 6.90
CA SER A 204 -11.71 1.35 6.42
C SER A 204 -11.81 2.59 7.33
N GLU A 205 -11.80 2.39 8.64
CA GLU A 205 -11.76 3.49 9.62
C GLU A 205 -10.47 4.32 9.52
N ALA A 206 -9.34 3.69 9.23
CA ALA A 206 -8.08 4.38 8.97
C ALA A 206 -8.12 5.21 7.67
N LEU A 207 -8.69 4.66 6.59
CA LEU A 207 -8.89 5.36 5.32
C LEU A 207 -9.78 6.60 5.49
N LEU A 208 -10.86 6.50 6.28
CA LEU A 208 -11.75 7.62 6.59
C LEU A 208 -11.08 8.74 7.42
N GLN A 209 -9.89 8.53 7.99
CA GLN A 209 -9.14 9.63 8.59
C GLN A 209 -8.48 10.54 7.55
N PHE A 210 -8.19 10.02 6.35
CA PHE A 210 -7.70 10.82 5.24
C PHE A 210 -8.82 11.64 4.59
N ASN A 211 -10.01 11.03 4.44
CA ASN A 211 -11.18 11.70 3.89
C ASN A 211 -12.46 11.22 4.61
N PRO A 212 -12.91 11.93 5.67
CA PRO A 212 -14.05 11.50 6.48
C PRO A 212 -15.40 11.46 5.76
N GLU A 213 -15.54 12.19 4.66
CA GLU A 213 -16.79 12.31 3.89
C GLU A 213 -16.74 11.52 2.58
N ASP A 214 -15.76 10.64 2.38
CA ASP A 214 -15.68 9.82 1.18
C ASP A 214 -16.87 8.84 1.09
N PRO A 215 -17.81 9.04 0.15
CA PRO A 215 -18.98 8.18 0.06
C PRO A 215 -18.61 6.75 -0.33
N TYR A 216 -17.53 6.55 -1.10
CA TYR A 216 -17.09 5.22 -1.54
C TYR A 216 -16.48 4.42 -0.39
N GLU A 217 -15.69 5.07 0.47
CA GLU A 217 -15.14 4.40 1.65
C GLU A 217 -16.23 4.15 2.71
N ILE A 218 -17.15 5.10 2.92
CA ILE A 218 -18.30 4.90 3.82
C ILE A 218 -19.16 3.72 3.35
N ARG A 219 -19.40 3.60 2.02
CA ARG A 219 -20.06 2.42 1.44
C ARG A 219 -19.35 1.13 1.81
N ASP A 220 -18.04 1.07 1.61
CA ASP A 220 -17.25 -0.14 1.89
C ASP A 220 -17.31 -0.52 3.37
N ARG A 221 -17.24 0.47 4.26
CA ARG A 221 -17.47 0.27 5.71
C ARG A 221 -18.85 -0.31 5.99
N GLY A 222 -19.89 0.22 5.33
CA GLY A 222 -21.26 -0.31 5.42
C GLY A 222 -21.39 -1.76 4.97
N LEU A 223 -20.69 -2.14 3.89
CA LEU A 223 -20.63 -3.53 3.41
C LEU A 223 -19.92 -4.45 4.41
N ILE A 224 -18.83 -3.98 5.02
CA ILE A 224 -18.11 -4.73 6.07
C ILE A 224 -18.99 -4.91 7.31
N TYR A 225 -19.69 -3.85 7.77
CA TYR A 225 -20.65 -3.95 8.88
C TYR A 225 -21.77 -4.95 8.59
N ALA A 226 -22.30 -4.98 7.37
CA ALA A 226 -23.33 -5.94 6.99
C ALA A 226 -22.84 -7.39 7.11
N GLN A 227 -21.58 -7.65 6.74
CA GLN A 227 -20.94 -8.97 6.87
C GLN A 227 -20.61 -9.35 8.31
N LEU A 228 -20.38 -8.35 9.17
CA LEU A 228 -20.25 -8.50 10.62
C LEU A 228 -21.60 -8.53 11.37
N GLU A 229 -22.72 -8.60 10.64
CA GLU A 229 -24.09 -8.62 11.19
C GLU A 229 -24.43 -7.37 12.05
N CYS A 230 -23.74 -6.26 11.81
CA CYS A 230 -23.94 -4.96 12.46
C CYS A 230 -24.93 -4.12 11.65
N GLU A 231 -26.17 -4.61 11.54
CA GLU A 231 -27.16 -4.16 10.55
C GLU A 231 -27.55 -2.68 10.68
N HIS A 232 -27.69 -2.16 11.90
CA HIS A 232 -28.10 -0.77 12.10
C HIS A 232 -27.08 0.22 11.53
N VAL A 233 -25.79 0.00 11.80
CA VAL A 233 -24.70 0.86 11.33
C VAL A 233 -24.45 0.65 9.83
N ALA A 234 -24.56 -0.60 9.36
CA ALA A 234 -24.49 -0.91 7.94
C ALA A 234 -25.54 -0.12 7.12
N LEU A 235 -26.79 -0.08 7.60
CA LEU A 235 -27.86 0.66 6.94
C LEU A 235 -27.59 2.16 6.89
N THR A 236 -27.01 2.74 7.95
CA THR A 236 -26.63 4.16 7.98
C THR A 236 -25.60 4.48 6.90
N ASP A 237 -24.49 3.72 6.87
CA ASP A 237 -23.40 3.94 5.92
C ASP A 237 -23.83 3.71 4.46
N LEU A 238 -24.59 2.64 4.20
CA LEU A 238 -25.07 2.34 2.85
C LEU A 238 -26.10 3.36 2.36
N SER A 239 -26.96 3.86 3.25
CA SER A 239 -27.92 4.93 2.90
C SER A 239 -27.21 6.23 2.57
N TYR A 240 -26.17 6.58 3.34
CA TYR A 240 -25.35 7.76 3.05
C TYR A 240 -24.75 7.71 1.64
N PHE A 241 -24.16 6.59 1.24
CA PHE A 241 -23.63 6.42 -0.13
C PHE A 241 -24.70 6.66 -1.20
N VAL A 242 -25.88 6.08 -1.02
CA VAL A 242 -27.00 6.19 -1.97
C VAL A 242 -27.54 7.63 -2.06
N GLU A 243 -27.49 8.38 -0.95
CA GLU A 243 -27.87 9.79 -0.91
C GLU A 243 -26.84 10.70 -1.59
N GLN A 244 -25.55 10.46 -1.37
CA GLN A 244 -24.46 11.26 -1.96
C GLN A 244 -24.19 10.92 -3.44
N CYS A 245 -24.39 9.66 -3.83
CA CYS A 245 -24.09 9.14 -5.17
C CYS A 245 -25.33 8.53 -5.85
N PRO A 246 -26.46 9.26 -6.02
CA PRO A 246 -27.72 8.68 -6.47
C PRO A 246 -27.69 8.11 -7.90
N GLU A 247 -26.86 8.69 -8.76
CA GLU A 247 -26.71 8.32 -10.18
C GLU A 247 -25.56 7.31 -10.44
N ASP A 248 -24.85 6.89 -9.40
CA ASP A 248 -23.78 5.90 -9.55
C ASP A 248 -24.38 4.54 -9.97
N PRO A 249 -23.83 3.85 -10.99
CA PRO A 249 -24.35 2.58 -11.47
C PRO A 249 -24.52 1.50 -10.40
N ILE A 250 -23.72 1.54 -9.33
CA ILE A 250 -23.82 0.56 -8.24
C ILE A 250 -24.89 0.91 -7.20
N SER A 251 -25.44 2.13 -7.22
CA SER A 251 -26.41 2.58 -6.21
C SER A 251 -27.70 1.78 -6.21
N GLU A 252 -28.16 1.27 -7.35
CA GLU A 252 -29.32 0.36 -7.40
C GLU A 252 -29.05 -0.96 -6.65
N MET A 253 -27.85 -1.52 -6.83
CA MET A 253 -27.43 -2.74 -6.13
C MET A 253 -27.35 -2.50 -4.62
N ILE A 254 -26.81 -1.35 -4.19
CA ILE A 254 -26.75 -0.98 -2.77
C ILE A 254 -28.16 -0.78 -2.19
N ARG A 255 -29.09 -0.14 -2.90
CA ARG A 255 -30.50 -0.03 -2.48
C ARG A 255 -31.16 -1.41 -2.26
N ALA A 256 -30.88 -2.37 -3.13
CA ALA A 256 -31.39 -3.73 -2.96
C ALA A 256 -30.82 -4.43 -1.70
N GLN A 257 -29.54 -4.20 -1.40
CA GLN A 257 -28.93 -4.70 -0.15
C GLN A 257 -29.55 -4.04 1.10
N ILE A 258 -29.74 -2.72 1.09
CA ILE A 258 -30.42 -1.99 2.17
C ILE A 258 -31.79 -2.61 2.47
N ASN A 259 -32.61 -2.85 1.44
CA ASN A 259 -33.92 -3.47 1.60
C ASN A 259 -33.81 -4.89 2.20
N THR A 260 -32.82 -5.67 1.77
CA THR A 260 -32.60 -7.03 2.27
C THR A 260 -32.24 -7.03 3.76
N ILE A 261 -31.34 -6.13 4.17
CA ILE A 261 -30.92 -5.97 5.57
C ILE A 261 -32.08 -5.47 6.43
N ALA A 262 -32.81 -4.44 5.96
CA ALA A 262 -33.93 -3.83 6.70
C ALA A 262 -35.11 -4.80 6.93
N HIS A 263 -35.28 -5.81 6.07
CA HIS A 263 -36.35 -6.81 6.17
C HIS A 263 -35.91 -8.12 6.83
N LYS A 264 -34.67 -8.23 7.29
CA LYS A 264 -34.21 -9.41 8.03
C LYS A 264 -34.94 -9.45 9.38
N GLN A 265 -35.66 -10.55 9.65
CA GLN A 265 -36.35 -10.71 10.92
C GLN A 265 -35.33 -10.88 12.04
N ILE A 266 -35.40 -10.00 13.05
CA ILE A 266 -34.63 -10.15 14.29
C ILE A 266 -35.18 -11.39 15.03
N VAL A 267 -34.49 -12.52 14.90
CA VAL A 267 -34.75 -13.70 15.73
C VAL A 267 -34.04 -13.48 17.06
N LEU A 268 -34.78 -13.06 18.08
CA LEU A 268 -34.28 -13.03 19.45
C LEU A 268 -34.20 -14.47 19.97
N HIS A 269 -32.99 -14.94 20.27
CA HIS A 269 -32.73 -16.21 20.95
C HIS A 269 -32.84 -16.07 22.47
#